data_AF-A0A7W3PDF6-F1
#
_entry.id   AF-A0A7W3PDF6-F1
#
_cell.length_a   1.000
_cell.length_b   1.000
_cell.length_c   1.000
_cell.angle_alpha   90.00
_cell.angle_beta   90.00
_cell.angle_gamma   90.00
#
_symmetry.space_group_name_H-M   'P 1'
#
loop_
_entity.id
_entity.type
_entity.pdbx_description
1 polymer ?
#
loop_
_entity_poly.entity_id
_entity_poly.type
_entity_poly.pdbx_seq_one_letter_code
_entity_poly.pdbx_strand_id
1 'polypeptide(L)'
;MNHTTSYTLDATRWASAFPWLELAPEERAALGRLSAPEVNQLSVSIARRAIEQQVTTPLYLLFPTLPPSFELESLTWPARHRNVLRRHQLVIAADLGTITAAHLLATWSVSTVTTEAILARLARAAMNYEPRRDLKP
;
A
#
# COMPACT_ATOMS: atom_id res chain seq x y z
N MET A 1 -29.71 5.00 -6.13
CA MET A 1 -28.95 6.21 -5.74
C MET A 1 -27.51 5.78 -5.53
N ASN A 2 -26.61 6.12 -6.45
CA ASN A 2 -25.21 5.72 -6.38
C ASN A 2 -24.52 6.60 -5.34
N HIS A 3 -24.20 6.03 -4.17
CA HIS A 3 -23.26 6.64 -3.25
C HIS A 3 -21.88 6.57 -3.91
N THR A 4 -21.52 7.62 -4.64
CA THR A 4 -20.12 7.86 -4.99
C THR A 4 -19.41 8.15 -3.68
N THR A 5 -18.78 7.13 -3.09
CA THR A 5 -17.94 7.29 -1.92
C THR A 5 -16.78 8.19 -2.32
N SER A 6 -16.90 9.50 -2.10
CA SER A 6 -15.80 10.44 -2.27
C SER A 6 -14.72 10.06 -1.28
N TYR A 7 -13.62 9.50 -1.78
CA TYR A 7 -12.40 9.33 -1.00
C TYR A 7 -11.81 10.72 -0.79
N THR A 8 -12.13 11.35 0.34
CA THR A 8 -11.44 12.58 0.76
C THR A 8 -10.09 12.16 1.34
N LEU A 9 -9.17 11.84 0.43
CA LEU A 9 -7.77 11.66 0.76
C LEU A 9 -7.18 13.04 1.05
N ASP A 10 -7.23 13.41 2.32
CA ASP A 10 -6.57 14.61 2.82
C ASP A 10 -5.07 14.54 2.52
N ALA A 11 -4.49 15.63 2.02
CA ALA A 11 -3.06 15.72 1.71
C ALA A 11 -2.19 15.41 2.94
N THR A 12 -2.67 15.72 4.14
CA THR A 12 -1.97 15.38 5.40
C THR A 12 -1.99 13.87 5.68
N ARG A 13 -3.11 13.19 5.37
CA ARG A 13 -3.22 11.71 5.50
C ARG A 13 -2.30 11.01 4.52
N TRP A 14 -2.17 11.56 3.32
CA TRP A 14 -1.25 11.04 2.32
C TRP A 14 0.21 11.10 2.76
N ALA A 15 0.67 12.27 3.21
CA ALA A 15 2.05 12.45 3.68
C ALA A 15 2.38 11.49 4.84
N SER A 16 1.37 11.12 5.63
CA SER A 16 1.49 10.13 6.69
C SER A 16 1.51 8.69 6.17
N ALA A 17 0.73 8.38 5.13
CA ALA A 17 0.62 7.05 4.53
C ALA A 17 1.85 6.66 3.69
N PHE A 18 2.51 7.63 3.06
CA PHE A 18 3.69 7.40 2.22
C PHE A 18 4.75 8.50 2.44
N PRO A 19 5.38 8.55 3.63
CA PRO A 19 6.33 9.62 3.97
C PRO A 19 7.60 9.60 3.10
N TRP A 20 7.91 8.46 2.49
CA TRP A 20 9.03 8.27 1.57
C TRP A 20 8.73 8.77 0.14
N LEU A 21 7.47 9.10 -0.16
CA LEU A 21 7.04 9.42 -1.50
C LEU A 21 6.94 10.94 -1.70
N GLU A 22 7.92 11.50 -2.42
CA GLU A 22 7.83 12.88 -2.89
C GLU A 22 6.82 12.98 -4.02
N LEU A 23 5.70 13.66 -3.74
CA LEU A 23 4.74 14.05 -4.76
C LEU A 23 5.06 15.44 -5.30
N ALA A 24 4.84 15.63 -6.59
CA ALA A 24 4.79 16.95 -7.20
C ALA A 24 3.63 17.79 -6.61
N PRO A 25 3.74 19.12 -6.59
CA PRO A 25 2.68 19.99 -6.06
C PRO A 25 1.30 19.75 -6.68
N GLU A 26 1.27 19.44 -7.98
CA GLU A 26 0.05 19.14 -8.75
C GLU A 26 -0.59 17.82 -8.30
N GLU A 27 0.21 16.78 -8.06
CA GLU A 27 -0.26 15.50 -7.53
C GLU A 27 -0.87 15.69 -6.12
N ARG A 28 -0.22 16.50 -5.26
CA ARG A 28 -0.74 16.80 -3.92
C ARG A 28 -2.07 17.55 -3.96
N ALA A 29 -2.21 18.52 -4.86
CA ALA A 29 -3.45 19.30 -5.02
C ALA A 29 -4.61 18.46 -5.59
N ALA A 30 -4.32 17.31 -6.20
CA ALA A 30 -5.32 16.40 -6.76
C ALA A 30 -5.84 15.37 -5.75
N LEU A 31 -5.09 15.03 -4.70
CA LEU A 31 -5.40 13.95 -3.75
C LEU A 31 -6.83 14.00 -3.16
N GLY A 32 -7.31 15.19 -2.79
CA GLY A 32 -8.64 15.38 -2.20
C GLY A 32 -9.80 15.34 -3.19
N ARG A 33 -9.52 15.20 -4.49
CA ARG A 33 -10.51 15.25 -5.59
C ARG A 33 -10.56 13.96 -6.41
N LEU A 34 -9.81 12.93 -6.02
CA LEU A 34 -9.69 11.70 -6.79
C LEU A 34 -10.98 10.87 -6.75
N SER A 35 -11.43 10.47 -7.92
CA SER A 35 -12.42 9.41 -8.13
C SER A 35 -11.82 8.03 -7.83
N ALA A 36 -12.67 7.03 -7.60
CA ALA A 36 -12.21 5.66 -7.32
C ALA A 36 -11.26 5.07 -8.39
N PRO A 37 -11.48 5.28 -9.71
CA PRO A 37 -10.52 4.89 -10.74
C PRO A 37 -9.15 5.55 -10.59
N GLU A 38 -9.12 6.85 -10.27
CA GLU A 38 -7.88 7.60 -10.10
C GLU A 38 -7.11 7.14 -8.85
N VAL A 39 -7.81 6.80 -7.76
CA VAL A 39 -7.19 6.17 -6.57
C VAL A 39 -6.54 4.82 -6.92
N ASN A 40 -7.16 4.02 -7.79
CA ASN A 40 -6.56 2.76 -8.24
C ASN A 40 -5.31 2.99 -9.08
N GLN A 41 -5.34 3.93 -10.03
CA GLN A 41 -4.18 4.29 -10.84
C GLN A 41 -3.03 4.81 -9.98
N LEU A 42 -3.35 5.66 -8.99
CA LEU A 42 -2.39 6.19 -8.05
C LEU A 42 -1.76 5.08 -7.20
N SER A 43 -2.58 4.15 -6.69
CA SER A 43 -2.09 2.99 -5.92
C SER A 43 -1.09 2.14 -6.72
N VAL A 44 -1.35 1.95 -8.02
CA VAL A 44 -0.44 1.26 -8.94
C VAL A 44 0.85 2.06 -9.17
N SER A 45 0.74 3.39 -9.33
CA SER A 45 1.92 4.26 -9.46
C SER A 45 2.83 4.20 -8.23
N ILE A 46 2.25 4.23 -7.02
CA ILE A 46 2.98 4.06 -5.76
C ILE A 46 3.69 2.70 -5.73
N ALA A 47 2.98 1.64 -6.09
CA ALA A 47 3.54 0.28 -6.12
C ALA A 47 4.76 0.19 -7.05
N ARG A 48 4.71 0.82 -8.22
CA ARG A 48 5.86 0.89 -9.15
C ARG A 48 7.03 1.64 -8.55
N ARG A 49 6.79 2.84 -8.00
CA ARG A 49 7.85 3.62 -7.34
C ARG A 49 8.47 2.86 -6.17
N ALA A 50 7.67 2.12 -5.40
CA ALA A 50 8.17 1.24 -4.33
C ALA A 50 9.10 0.14 -4.88
N ILE A 51 8.73 -0.52 -5.99
CA ILE A 51 9.55 -1.54 -6.63
C ILE A 51 10.83 -0.94 -7.24
N GLU A 52 10.77 0.27 -7.78
CA GLU A 52 11.89 0.92 -8.48
C GLU A 52 12.89 1.56 -7.52
N GLN A 53 12.42 2.20 -6.45
CA GLN A 53 13.24 3.08 -5.61
C GLN A 53 13.45 2.56 -4.18
N GLN A 54 12.60 1.64 -3.70
CA GLN A 54 12.57 1.20 -2.30
C GLN A 54 12.73 -0.32 -2.17
N VAL A 55 13.56 -0.90 -3.05
CA VAL A 55 13.64 -2.35 -3.29
C VAL A 55 14.04 -3.13 -2.02
N THR A 56 14.91 -2.55 -1.19
CA THR A 56 15.47 -3.15 0.02
C THR A 56 14.76 -2.70 1.30
N THR A 57 13.84 -1.75 1.21
CA THR A 57 13.10 -1.26 2.36
C THR A 57 12.05 -2.31 2.78
N PRO A 58 11.98 -2.67 4.07
CA PRO A 58 10.92 -3.53 4.57
C PRO A 58 9.53 -2.99 4.19
N LEU A 59 8.65 -3.85 3.67
CA LEU A 59 7.36 -3.43 3.14
C LEU A 59 6.49 -2.73 4.19
N TYR A 60 6.61 -3.10 5.46
CA TYR A 60 5.92 -2.41 6.56
C TYR A 60 6.26 -0.91 6.62
N LEU A 61 7.52 -0.52 6.35
CA LEU A 61 7.94 0.89 6.36
C LEU A 61 7.44 1.68 5.15
N LEU A 62 7.01 0.98 4.09
CA LEU A 62 6.39 1.63 2.93
C LEU A 62 4.91 1.97 3.17
N PHE A 63 4.29 1.34 4.17
CA PHE A 63 2.87 1.50 4.51
C PHE A 63 2.67 1.77 6.02
N PRO A 64 3.31 2.80 6.61
CA PRO A 64 3.36 3.02 8.06
C PRO A 64 2.01 3.29 8.73
N THR A 65 0.96 3.62 7.97
CA THR A 65 -0.39 3.81 8.50
C THR A 65 -1.16 2.51 8.71
N LEU A 66 -0.70 1.38 8.15
CA LEU A 66 -1.33 0.08 8.42
C LEU A 66 -1.01 -0.37 9.86
N PRO A 67 -2.02 -0.67 10.69
CA PRO A 67 -1.78 -1.23 12.00
C PRO A 67 -1.05 -2.58 11.88
N PRO A 68 -0.07 -2.90 12.74
CA PRO A 68 0.63 -4.18 12.75
C PRO A 68 -0.32 -5.38 12.84
N SER A 69 -1.44 -5.23 13.55
CA SER A 69 -2.49 -6.25 13.70
C SER A 69 -3.49 -6.28 12.54
N PHE A 70 -3.33 -5.44 11.50
CA PHE A 70 -4.21 -5.42 10.34
C PHE A 70 -4.10 -6.74 9.59
N GLU A 71 -5.19 -7.50 9.56
CA GLU A 71 -5.25 -8.78 8.85
C GLU A 71 -5.22 -8.56 7.34
N LEU A 72 -4.18 -9.06 6.68
CA LEU A 72 -4.04 -8.97 5.24
C LEU A 72 -5.18 -9.71 4.54
N GLU A 73 -5.67 -10.83 5.08
CA GLU A 73 -6.78 -11.61 4.50
C GLU A 73 -8.12 -10.85 4.45
N SER A 74 -8.28 -9.78 5.24
CA SER A 74 -9.47 -8.91 5.18
C SER A 74 -9.62 -8.21 3.83
N LEU A 75 -8.51 -8.06 3.08
CA LEU A 75 -8.52 -7.51 1.73
C LEU A 75 -8.99 -8.55 0.71
N THR A 76 -9.79 -8.13 -0.26
CA THR A 76 -10.25 -9.03 -1.33
C THR A 76 -9.10 -9.40 -2.27
N TRP A 77 -8.43 -10.53 -2.08
CA TRP A 77 -7.33 -10.97 -2.95
C TRP A 77 -7.78 -11.87 -4.10
N PRO A 78 -7.24 -11.69 -5.32
CA PRO A 78 -7.20 -12.74 -6.34
C PRO A 78 -6.50 -14.00 -5.80
N ALA A 79 -6.92 -15.18 -6.26
CA ALA A 79 -6.44 -16.47 -5.76
C ALA A 79 -4.91 -16.58 -5.76
N ARG A 80 -4.26 -16.14 -6.86
CA ARG A 80 -2.80 -16.15 -6.98
C ARG A 80 -2.11 -15.32 -5.89
N HIS A 81 -2.63 -14.14 -5.59
CA HIS A 81 -2.04 -13.24 -4.60
C HIS A 81 -2.24 -13.82 -3.19
N ARG A 82 -3.45 -14.33 -2.92
CA ARG A 82 -3.76 -15.00 -1.66
C ARG A 82 -2.84 -16.19 -1.39
N ASN A 83 -2.55 -16.98 -2.42
CA ASN A 83 -1.65 -18.13 -2.31
C ASN A 83 -0.21 -17.71 -2.00
N VAL A 84 0.27 -16.60 -2.56
CA VAL A 84 1.58 -16.02 -2.21
C VAL A 84 1.58 -15.63 -0.73
N LEU A 85 0.60 -14.84 -0.28
CA LEU A 85 0.54 -14.40 1.13
C LEU A 85 0.49 -15.59 2.11
N ARG A 86 -0.38 -16.58 1.85
CA ARG A 86 -0.52 -17.77 2.70
C ARG A 86 0.72 -18.66 2.72
N ARG A 87 1.32 -18.92 1.55
CA ARG A 87 2.52 -19.77 1.43
C ARG A 87 3.67 -19.24 2.28
N HIS A 88 3.73 -17.93 2.46
CA HIS A 88 4.79 -17.25 3.20
C HIS A 88 4.33 -16.70 4.54
N GLN A 89 3.19 -17.16 5.06
CA GLN A 89 2.68 -16.80 6.39
C GLN A 89 2.53 -15.29 6.61
N LEU A 90 2.18 -14.55 5.56
CA LEU A 90 1.85 -13.13 5.65
C LEU A 90 0.37 -13.00 6.02
N VAL A 91 0.10 -12.95 7.32
CA VAL A 91 -1.25 -12.92 7.89
C VAL A 91 -1.63 -11.51 8.29
N ILE A 92 -0.72 -10.78 8.94
CA ILE A 92 -0.92 -9.42 9.43
C ILE A 92 0.12 -8.45 8.86
N ALA A 93 -0.15 -7.14 8.93
CA ALA A 93 0.79 -6.14 8.40
C ALA A 93 2.16 -6.17 9.08
N ALA A 94 2.26 -6.61 10.34
CA ALA A 94 3.55 -6.79 11.02
C ALA A 94 4.47 -7.78 10.30
N ASP A 95 3.92 -8.82 9.65
CA ASP A 95 4.69 -9.84 8.93
C ASP A 95 5.44 -9.22 7.74
N LEU A 96 4.91 -8.12 7.20
CA LEU A 96 5.53 -7.33 6.14
C LEU A 96 6.86 -6.68 6.57
N GLY A 97 7.16 -6.63 7.87
CA GLY A 97 8.41 -6.10 8.42
C GLY A 97 9.63 -6.98 8.14
N THR A 98 9.42 -8.23 7.73
CA THR A 98 10.48 -9.20 7.44
C THR A 98 10.79 -9.34 5.95
N ILE A 99 10.05 -8.63 5.09
CA ILE A 99 10.10 -8.80 3.64
C ILE A 99 10.29 -7.47 2.92
N THR A 100 10.91 -7.53 1.75
CA THR A 100 11.16 -6.38 0.87
C THR A 100 10.64 -6.69 -0.54
N ALA A 101 10.53 -5.67 -1.40
CA ALA A 101 10.17 -5.91 -2.79
C ALA A 101 11.20 -6.80 -3.51
N ALA A 102 12.50 -6.66 -3.22
CA ALA A 102 13.53 -7.57 -3.70
C ALA A 102 13.27 -9.01 -3.27
N HIS A 103 12.88 -9.22 -2.02
CA HIS A 103 12.66 -10.57 -1.48
C HIS A 103 11.51 -11.27 -2.22
N LEU A 104 10.42 -10.55 -2.51
CA LEU A 104 9.30 -11.06 -3.32
C LEU A 104 9.75 -11.47 -4.72
N LEU A 105 10.52 -10.62 -5.40
CA LEU A 105 10.94 -10.83 -6.78
C LEU A 105 12.02 -11.90 -6.92
N ALA A 106 13.05 -11.84 -6.08
CA ALA A 106 14.27 -12.65 -6.21
C ALA A 106 14.20 -13.97 -5.44
N THR A 107 13.63 -13.96 -4.23
CA THR A 107 13.63 -15.15 -3.36
C THR A 107 12.37 -15.98 -3.53
N TRP A 108 11.21 -15.34 -3.65
CA TRP A 108 9.94 -16.04 -3.81
C TRP A 108 9.53 -16.23 -5.28
N SER A 109 10.34 -15.73 -6.22
CA SER A 109 10.11 -15.79 -7.66
C SER A 109 8.70 -15.30 -8.06
N VAL A 110 8.19 -14.30 -7.33
CA VAL A 110 6.91 -13.65 -7.62
C VAL A 110 7.12 -12.70 -8.78
N SER A 111 6.23 -12.73 -9.78
CA SER A 111 6.38 -11.85 -10.94
C SER A 111 6.21 -10.38 -10.55
N THR A 112 6.89 -9.46 -11.26
CA THR A 112 6.76 -8.01 -11.06
C THR A 112 5.31 -7.55 -11.06
N VAL A 113 4.49 -8.07 -11.97
CA VAL A 113 3.05 -7.78 -12.05
C VAL A 113 2.30 -8.19 -10.77
N THR A 114 2.65 -9.35 -10.21
CA THR A 114 2.01 -9.84 -8.97
C THR A 114 2.47 -9.01 -7.77
N THR A 115 3.76 -8.67 -7.70
CA THR A 115 4.32 -7.80 -6.66
C THR A 115 3.68 -6.41 -6.71
N GLU A 116 3.61 -5.79 -7.88
CA GLU A 116 2.95 -4.49 -8.10
C GLU A 116 1.49 -4.55 -7.64
N ALA A 117 0.75 -5.61 -8.00
CA ALA A 117 -0.64 -5.74 -7.61
C ALA A 117 -0.84 -5.94 -6.10
N ILE A 118 0.08 -6.63 -5.42
CA ILE A 118 0.07 -6.76 -3.94
C ILE A 118 0.32 -5.39 -3.31
N LEU A 119 1.39 -4.71 -3.71
CA LEU A 119 1.77 -3.41 -3.17
C LEU A 119 0.71 -2.34 -3.44
N ALA A 120 0.08 -2.34 -4.63
CA ALA A 120 -0.99 -1.40 -4.95
C ALA A 120 -2.20 -1.61 -4.03
N ARG A 121 -2.50 -2.85 -3.65
CA ARG A 121 -3.61 -3.14 -2.74
C ARG A 121 -3.31 -2.72 -1.31
N LEU A 122 -2.06 -2.92 -0.86
CA LEU A 122 -1.58 -2.42 0.42
C LEU A 122 -1.60 -0.89 0.47
N ALA A 123 -1.14 -0.23 -0.60
CA ALA A 123 -1.22 1.22 -0.74
C ALA A 123 -2.67 1.73 -0.61
N ARG A 124 -3.60 1.07 -1.30
CA ARG A 124 -5.02 1.40 -1.19
C ARG A 124 -5.56 1.20 0.23
N ALA A 125 -5.15 0.16 0.94
CA ALA A 125 -5.53 -0.04 2.32
C ALA A 125 -4.95 1.04 3.25
N ALA A 126 -3.66 1.36 3.08
CA ALA A 126 -2.94 2.36 3.87
C ALA A 126 -3.57 3.76 3.75
N MET A 127 -4.05 4.11 2.55
CA MET A 127 -4.76 5.36 2.29
C MET A 127 -6.13 5.46 2.96
N ASN A 128 -6.76 4.31 3.27
CA ASN A 128 -8.08 4.26 3.89
C ASN A 128 -8.03 4.09 5.41
N TYR A 129 -6.84 3.88 5.97
CA TYR A 129 -6.62 3.84 7.40
C TYR A 129 -6.27 5.23 7.92
N GLU A 130 -6.90 5.64 9.03
CA GLU A 130 -6.47 6.88 9.70
C GLU A 130 -5.06 6.68 10.30
N PRO A 131 -4.18 7.69 10.21
CA PRO A 131 -2.88 7.63 10.86
C PRO A 131 -3.07 7.42 12.38
N ARG A 132 -2.31 6.47 12.93
CA ARG A 132 -2.26 6.12 14.35
C ARG A 132 -2.17 7.39 15.19
N ARG A 133 -3.16 7.62 16.07
CA ARG A 133 -3.06 8.65 17.13
C ARG A 133 -2.07 8.24 18.23
N ASP A 134 -1.69 6.97 18.21
CA ASP A 134 -0.89 6.24 19.20
C ASP A 134 0.62 6.28 18.91
N LEU A 135 1.04 6.92 17.80
CA LEU A 135 2.43 7.36 17.59
C LEU A 135 2.53 8.87 17.84
N LYS A 136 2.19 9.30 19.04
CA LYS A 136 2.59 10.61 19.57
C LYS A 136 3.65 10.34 20.64
N PRO A 137 4.85 10.96 20.56
CA PRO A 137 5.85 10.83 21.61
C PRO A 137 5.32 11.33 22.96
#